data_AF-B4EFP0-F1
#
_entry.id   AF-B4EFP0-F1
#
_cell.length_a   1.000
_cell.length_b   1.000
_cell.length_c   1.000
_cell.angle_alpha   90.00
_cell.angle_beta   90.00
_cell.angle_gamma   90.00
#
_symmetry.space_group_name_H-M   'P 1'
#
loop_
_entity.id
_entity.type
_entity.pdbx_description
1 polymer ?
#
loop_
_entity_poly.entity_id
_entity_poly.type
_entity_poly.pdbx_seq_one_letter_code
_entity_poly.pdbx_strand_id
1 'polypeptide(L)'
;MCNYSGSHFGAPYPDACCIDGYLWDEDSCYEPGGPLYNGGNIPCPACNLDKFVDYHADDTWTGGNARQRRKFRRTYLRDLRARILRKLGLNGANHAE
;
A
#
# COMPACT_ATOMS: atom_id res chain seq x y z
N MET A 1 14.60 -4.33 -2.78
CA MET A 1 13.94 -4.31 -1.45
C MET A 1 14.02 -2.90 -0.91
N CYS A 2 12.93 -2.26 -0.46
CA CYS A 2 12.93 -0.83 -0.12
C CYS A 2 13.02 -0.53 1.40
N ASN A 3 13.35 -1.55 2.21
CA ASN A 3 13.53 -1.47 3.67
C ASN A 3 12.34 -0.82 4.41
N TYR A 4 11.16 -0.83 3.80
CA TYR A 4 9.95 -0.29 4.40
C TYR A 4 9.51 -1.18 5.57
N SER A 5 9.27 -0.54 6.72
CA SER A 5 8.63 -1.13 7.90
C SER A 5 7.50 -0.20 8.35
N GLY A 6 6.35 -0.77 8.73
CA GLY A 6 5.19 0.00 9.17
C GLY A 6 4.12 -0.86 9.84
N SER A 7 3.04 -0.23 10.31
CA SER A 7 1.89 -0.94 10.90
C SER A 7 0.75 -1.02 9.88
N HIS A 8 0.42 -2.23 9.44
CA HIS A 8 -0.63 -2.52 8.44
C HIS A 8 -1.52 -3.71 8.80
N PHE A 9 -1.10 -4.59 9.71
CA PHE A 9 -1.85 -5.81 10.08
C PHE A 9 -2.60 -5.68 11.42
N GLY A 10 -2.52 -4.52 12.07
CA GLY A 10 -3.36 -4.15 13.22
C GLY A 10 -2.62 -4.19 14.57
N ALA A 11 -1.34 -4.51 14.59
CA ALA A 11 -0.52 -4.42 15.79
C ALA A 11 -0.23 -2.96 16.19
N PRO A 12 0.01 -2.69 17.49
CA PRO A 12 0.41 -1.37 17.96
C PRO A 12 1.86 -1.00 17.60
N TYR A 13 2.65 -1.95 17.08
CA TYR A 13 4.02 -1.79 16.62
C TYR A 13 4.10 -2.04 15.10
N PRO A 14 5.22 -1.70 14.43
CA PRO A 14 5.44 -2.08 13.04
C PRO A 14 5.39 -3.60 12.90
N ASP A 15 4.39 -4.10 12.17
CA ASP A 15 4.08 -5.51 11.96
C ASP A 15 4.21 -5.91 10.48
N ALA A 16 4.62 -4.97 9.62
CA ALA A 16 4.71 -5.17 8.20
C ALA A 16 6.09 -4.82 7.66
N CYS A 17 6.68 -5.70 6.88
CA CYS A 17 7.90 -5.44 6.11
C CYS A 17 7.68 -5.58 4.61
N CYS A 18 8.52 -4.93 3.81
CA CYS A 18 8.48 -5.06 2.36
C CYS A 18 9.42 -6.16 1.85
N ILE A 19 8.86 -7.09 1.08
CA ILE A 19 9.59 -8.11 0.31
C ILE A 19 9.05 -8.09 -1.12
N ASP A 20 9.93 -7.92 -2.10
CA ASP A 20 9.62 -7.86 -3.54
C ASP A 20 8.48 -6.90 -3.92
N GLY A 21 8.35 -5.80 -3.19
CA GLY A 21 7.35 -4.76 -3.46
C GLY A 21 5.96 -5.03 -2.90
N TYR A 22 5.85 -6.00 -1.99
CA TYR A 22 4.62 -6.34 -1.26
C TYR A 22 4.89 -6.42 0.25
N LEU A 23 3.84 -6.15 1.04
CA LEU A 23 3.90 -6.21 2.49
C LEU A 23 3.69 -7.65 2.99
N TRP A 24 4.51 -8.01 3.97
CA TRP A 24 4.45 -9.26 4.69
C TRP A 24 4.32 -9.01 6.17
N ASP A 25 3.51 -9.81 6.82
CA ASP A 25 3.20 -9.74 8.25
C ASP A 25 4.34 -10.39 9.03
N GLU A 26 5.14 -9.58 9.72
CA GLU A 26 6.31 -10.01 10.50
C GLU A 26 5.92 -10.95 11.64
N ASP A 27 4.70 -10.82 12.17
CA ASP A 27 4.18 -11.66 13.25
C ASP A 27 3.68 -13.02 12.74
N SER A 28 3.63 -13.24 11.42
CA SER A 28 3.21 -14.51 10.82
C SER A 28 4.28 -15.62 10.86
N CYS A 29 5.48 -15.30 11.36
CA CYS A 29 6.54 -16.26 11.58
C CYS A 29 6.21 -17.18 12.78
N TYR A 30 5.80 -18.42 12.51
CA TYR A 30 5.74 -19.44 13.57
C TYR A 30 7.18 -19.88 13.95
N GLU A 31 7.45 -20.04 15.25
CA GLU A 31 8.77 -20.44 15.74
C GLU A 31 9.22 -21.83 15.26
N PRO A 32 10.54 -22.05 15.06
CA PRO A 32 11.64 -21.10 15.26
C PRO A 32 12.13 -20.58 13.89
N GLY A 33 11.53 -19.50 13.38
CA GLY A 33 11.99 -18.87 12.13
C GLY A 33 11.39 -19.46 10.85
N GLY A 34 10.13 -19.86 10.88
CA GLY A 34 9.40 -20.24 9.66
C GLY A 34 9.26 -19.09 8.67
N PRO A 35 9.05 -19.37 7.37
CA PRO A 35 8.81 -18.32 6.38
C PRO A 35 7.56 -17.50 6.74
N LEU A 36 7.54 -16.22 6.36
CA LEU A 36 6.34 -15.39 6.48
C LEU A 36 5.24 -16.03 5.63
N TYR A 37 4.19 -16.56 6.25
CA TYR A 37 3.09 -17.23 5.55
C TYR A 37 1.96 -16.26 5.19
N ASN A 38 1.91 -15.11 5.84
CA ASN A 38 0.85 -14.12 5.68
C ASN A 38 1.41 -12.84 5.06
N GLY A 39 0.92 -12.47 3.88
CA GLY A 39 1.47 -11.35 3.12
C GLY A 39 1.42 -11.53 1.61
N GLY A 40 2.19 -10.70 0.90
CA GLY A 40 2.41 -10.82 -0.54
C GLY A 40 1.27 -10.29 -1.43
N ASN A 41 0.12 -9.95 -0.86
CA ASN A 41 -1.03 -9.43 -1.61
C ASN A 41 -1.20 -7.91 -1.51
N ILE A 42 -0.75 -7.32 -0.40
CA ILE A 42 -0.82 -5.87 -0.17
C ILE A 42 0.44 -5.24 -0.78
N PRO A 43 0.35 -4.34 -1.76
CA PRO A 43 1.54 -3.72 -2.34
C PRO A 43 2.29 -2.85 -1.33
N CYS A 44 3.59 -2.66 -1.50
CA CYS A 44 4.34 -1.77 -0.62
C CYS A 44 4.04 -0.29 -0.93
N PRO A 45 3.66 0.54 0.05
CA PRO A 45 3.39 1.96 -0.16
C PRO A 45 4.65 2.79 -0.49
N ALA A 46 5.86 2.28 -0.21
CA ALA A 46 7.11 2.98 -0.48
C ALA A 46 7.62 2.75 -1.91
N CYS A 47 7.72 1.48 -2.36
CA CYS A 47 8.29 1.15 -3.68
C CYS A 47 7.27 0.65 -4.72
N ASN A 48 6.03 0.39 -4.32
CA ASN A 48 4.95 -0.10 -5.19
C ASN A 48 3.66 0.72 -4.97
N LEU A 49 3.84 2.03 -4.79
CA LEU A 49 2.78 2.97 -4.41
C LEU A 49 1.60 2.98 -5.37
N ASP A 50 1.84 2.87 -6.68
CA ASP A 50 0.75 2.92 -7.66
C ASP A 50 -0.22 1.74 -7.47
N LYS A 51 0.31 0.51 -7.29
CA LYS A 51 -0.53 -0.65 -6.96
C LYS A 51 -1.15 -0.53 -5.57
N PHE A 52 -0.44 0.06 -4.60
CA PHE A 52 -0.98 0.27 -3.25
C PHE A 52 -2.18 1.23 -3.26
N VAL A 53 -2.10 2.30 -4.05
CA VAL A 53 -3.21 3.24 -4.27
C VAL A 53 -4.38 2.51 -4.91
N ASP A 54 -4.15 1.68 -5.93
CA ASP A 54 -5.20 0.89 -6.56
C ASP A 54 -5.81 -0.16 -5.61
N TYR A 55 -5.01 -0.80 -4.75
CA TYR A 55 -5.47 -1.76 -3.75
C TYR A 55 -6.43 -1.11 -2.73
N HIS A 56 -6.19 0.15 -2.37
CA HIS A 56 -7.04 0.93 -1.46
C HIS A 56 -8.09 1.79 -2.17
N ALA A 57 -8.13 1.77 -3.50
CA ALA A 57 -9.09 2.55 -4.26
C ALA A 57 -10.46 1.87 -4.21
N ASP A 58 -11.46 2.61 -3.75
CA ASP A 58 -12.85 2.18 -3.90
C ASP A 58 -13.27 2.33 -5.37
N ASP A 59 -13.92 1.32 -5.94
CA ASP A 59 -14.46 1.34 -7.30
C ASP A 59 -15.94 1.79 -7.34
N THR A 60 -16.47 2.24 -6.20
CA THR A 60 -17.85 2.71 -6.08
C THR A 60 -18.05 4.01 -6.86
N TRP A 61 -18.73 3.91 -8.00
CA TRP A 61 -19.21 5.04 -8.81
C TRP A 61 -20.74 5.02 -8.86
N THR A 62 -21.39 6.05 -8.32
CA THR A 62 -22.84 6.04 -8.08
C THR A 62 -23.69 6.60 -9.22
N GLY A 63 -23.11 7.14 -10.31
CA GLY A 63 -23.89 7.53 -11.50
C GLY A 63 -23.22 8.57 -12.40
N GLY A 64 -23.67 8.69 -13.65
CA GLY A 64 -23.13 9.62 -14.67
C GLY A 64 -22.49 8.90 -15.86
N ASN A 65 -21.95 9.66 -16.82
CA ASN A 65 -21.39 9.11 -18.06
C ASN A 65 -19.92 8.65 -17.94
N ALA A 66 -19.43 7.94 -18.95
CA ALA A 66 -18.08 7.39 -18.97
C ALA A 66 -16.97 8.46 -18.90
N ARG A 67 -17.20 9.69 -19.39
CA ARG A 67 -16.24 10.80 -19.29
C ARG A 67 -16.16 11.31 -17.86
N GLN A 68 -17.30 11.46 -17.18
CA GLN A 68 -17.38 11.88 -15.78
C GLN A 68 -16.71 10.85 -14.87
N ARG A 69 -17.00 9.55 -15.05
CA ARG A 69 -16.36 8.46 -14.31
C ARG A 69 -14.83 8.49 -14.43
N ARG A 70 -14.29 8.62 -15.65
CA ARG A 70 -12.83 8.70 -15.88
C ARG A 70 -12.19 9.96 -15.29
N LYS A 71 -12.93 11.08 -15.25
CA LYS A 71 -12.44 12.32 -14.60
C LYS A 71 -12.39 12.13 -13.08
N PHE A 72 -13.48 11.64 -12.50
CA PHE A 72 -13.61 11.36 -11.07
C PHE A 72 -12.56 10.35 -10.59
N ARG A 73 -12.42 9.21 -11.27
CA ARG A 73 -11.42 8.18 -10.94
C ARG A 73 -10.01 8.77 -10.91
N ARG A 74 -9.63 9.58 -11.90
CA ARG A 74 -8.30 10.23 -11.94
C ARG A 74 -8.07 11.20 -10.79
N THR A 75 -9.06 12.01 -10.43
CA THR A 75 -8.92 12.94 -9.28
C THR A 75 -8.88 12.17 -7.97
N TYR A 76 -9.76 11.18 -7.81
CA TYR A 76 -9.82 10.33 -6.63
C TYR A 76 -8.50 9.59 -6.36
N LEU A 77 -7.91 8.95 -7.38
CA LEU A 77 -6.62 8.26 -7.25
C LEU A 77 -5.48 9.22 -6.87
N ARG A 78 -5.47 10.45 -7.43
CA ARG A 78 -4.49 11.49 -7.05
C ARG A 78 -4.63 11.91 -5.60
N ASP A 79 -5.86 12.13 -5.15
CA ASP A 79 -6.14 12.55 -3.77
C ASP A 79 -5.86 11.42 -2.77
N LEU A 80 -6.17 10.17 -3.14
CA LEU A 80 -5.84 8.98 -2.36
C LEU A 80 -4.32 8.82 -2.22
N ARG A 81 -3.57 8.89 -3.32
CA ARG A 81 -2.10 8.88 -3.30
C ARG A 81 -1.54 9.92 -2.35
N ALA A 82 -2.01 11.17 -2.44
CA ALA A 82 -1.54 12.24 -1.58
C ALA A 82 -1.88 12.01 -0.11
N ARG A 83 -3.06 11.45 0.20
CA ARG A 83 -3.44 11.08 1.58
C ARG A 83 -2.56 9.97 2.14
N ILE A 84 -2.28 8.93 1.35
CA ILE A 84 -1.43 7.80 1.76
C ILE A 84 -0.01 8.30 2.09
N LEU A 85 0.59 9.08 1.19
CA LEU A 85 1.93 9.64 1.40
C LEU A 85 2.00 10.48 2.67
N ARG A 86 1.00 11.35 2.91
CA ARG A 86 0.93 12.14 4.15
C ARG A 86 0.77 11.27 5.39
N LYS A 87 -0.11 10.27 5.37
CA LYS A 87 -0.36 9.39 6.53
C LYS A 87 0.89 8.62 6.93
N LEU A 88 1.66 8.15 5.94
CA LEU A 88 2.85 7.33 6.15
C LEU A 88 4.13 8.17 6.31
N GLY A 89 4.05 9.50 6.23
CA GLY A 89 5.23 10.36 6.27
C GLY A 89 6.20 10.16 5.09
N LEU A 90 5.74 9.52 4.01
CA LEU A 90 6.54 9.23 2.83
C LEU A 90 6.53 10.46 1.92
N ASN A 91 7.56 11.31 2.04
CA ASN A 91 7.69 12.51 1.22
C ASN A 91 8.33 12.19 -0.15
N GLY A 92 7.62 11.49 -1.05
CA GLY A 92 8.02 11.34 -2.46
C GLY A 92 9.45 10.83 -2.74
N ALA A 93 10.17 10.36 -1.73
CA ALA A 93 11.56 9.99 -1.77
C ALA A 93 11.64 8.49 -1.52
N ASN A 94 11.83 7.76 -2.61
CA ASN A 94 12.96 6.83 -2.82
C ASN A 94 12.61 6.01 -4.07
N HIS A 95 12.66 6.67 -5.22
CA HIS A 95 12.88 5.99 -6.49
C HIS A 95 14.37 5.66 -6.58
N ALA A 96 14.63 4.40 -6.94
CA ALA A 96 15.91 3.84 -7.38
C ALA A 96 16.98 3.69 -6.29
N GLU A 97 17.35 2.44 -6.00
CA GLU A 97 18.50 1.76 -6.63
C GLU A 97 18.14 0.30 -6.92
#